data_AF-A0A286RWS9-F1
#
_entry.id   AF-A0A286RWS9-F1
#
_cell.length_a   1.000
_cell.length_b   1.000
_cell.length_c   1.000
_cell.angle_alpha   90.00
_cell.angle_beta   90.00
_cell.angle_gamma   90.00
#
_symmetry.space_group_name_H-M   'P 1'
#
loop_
_entity.id
_entity.type
_entity.pdbx_description
1 polymer ?
#
loop_
_entity_poly.entity_id
_entity_poly.type
_entity_poly.pdbx_seq_one_letter_code
_entity_poly.pdbx_strand_id
1 'polypeptide(L)'
;DYCVVKIPRWDLSKFIRVSKNIGSSMKSVGEVMAIGRNFEEAFQKALRMVDNTVTGFDPYIQQVNKDELTEPTDKRPFVLAAALKANYTVDELHSLTKIDRWFLNKMKNIIDFYNEMEKSGSSLTDKQLWEAKRMGFSDKQIAEATKVTELAVRSQRKESGILPSVKQIDTVAGEWPAATNYLYLTYNAQENDIEFPGGYTIVVGSGVYRIGSSVEFDWCAVGCLRELRNLGKPTIMINYNPETVSTDYDMCDR
;
A
#
# COMPACT_ATOMS: atom_id res chain seq x y z
N ASP A 1 -7.11 -3.10 -16.09
CA ASP A 1 -5.93 -2.25 -16.39
C ASP A 1 -5.17 -1.76 -15.14
N TYR A 2 -5.37 -2.43 -14.01
CA TYR A 2 -4.66 -2.24 -12.75
C TYR A 2 -4.44 -3.59 -12.05
N CYS A 3 -3.67 -3.60 -10.97
CA CYS A 3 -3.41 -4.70 -10.08
C CYS A 3 -3.92 -4.35 -8.68
N VAL A 4 -4.61 -5.31 -8.05
CA VAL A 4 -5.13 -5.19 -6.68
C VAL A 4 -4.38 -6.15 -5.78
N VAL A 5 -3.91 -5.67 -4.64
CA VAL A 5 -3.22 -6.48 -3.63
C VAL A 5 -3.96 -6.37 -2.31
N LYS A 6 -4.36 -7.51 -1.77
CA LYS A 6 -4.90 -7.64 -0.42
C LYS A 6 -3.85 -8.20 0.53
N ILE A 7 -3.70 -7.60 1.71
CA ILE A 7 -2.82 -8.11 2.78
C ILE A 7 -3.64 -8.23 4.07
N PRO A 8 -3.65 -9.40 4.75
CA PRO A 8 -4.30 -9.51 6.04
C PRO A 8 -3.59 -8.71 7.13
N ARG A 9 -4.33 -8.31 8.15
CA ARG A 9 -3.81 -7.69 9.38
C ARG A 9 -3.82 -8.71 10.52
N TRP A 10 -2.73 -8.75 11.28
CA TRP A 10 -2.59 -9.56 12.47
C TRP A 10 -2.25 -8.68 13.68
N ASP A 11 -2.79 -9.05 14.85
CA ASP A 11 -2.50 -8.43 16.14
C ASP A 11 -1.93 -9.48 17.13
N LEU A 12 -1.14 -10.43 16.60
CA LEU A 12 -0.63 -11.58 17.37
C LEU A 12 0.28 -11.17 18.54
N SER A 13 0.91 -9.99 18.49
CA SER A 13 1.73 -9.46 19.59
C SER A 13 0.94 -9.23 20.88
N LYS A 14 -0.39 -9.06 20.81
CA LYS A 14 -1.26 -8.95 21.99
C LYS A 14 -1.46 -10.28 22.72
N PHE A 15 -1.11 -11.41 22.09
CA PHE A 15 -1.36 -12.75 22.61
C PHE A 15 -0.06 -13.51 22.85
N ILE A 16 0.51 -13.36 24.05
CA ILE A 16 1.83 -13.92 24.43
C ILE A 16 1.90 -15.45 24.25
N ARG A 17 0.79 -16.16 24.50
CA ARG A 17 0.74 -17.64 24.46
C ARG A 17 0.31 -18.22 23.11
N VAL A 18 0.14 -17.39 22.09
CA VAL A 18 -0.33 -17.82 20.77
C VAL A 18 0.84 -17.90 19.81
N SER A 19 0.93 -19.02 19.08
CA SER A 19 1.92 -19.18 18.01
C SER A 19 1.71 -18.12 16.92
N LYS A 20 2.81 -17.51 16.48
CA LYS A 20 2.84 -16.53 15.39
C LYS A 20 2.77 -17.16 14.00
N ASN A 21 2.94 -18.49 13.91
CA ASN A 21 2.88 -19.21 12.65
C ASN A 21 1.47 -19.11 12.07
N ILE A 22 1.38 -18.85 10.77
CA ILE A 22 0.14 -18.84 10.02
C ILE A 22 -0.01 -20.17 9.27
N GLY A 23 -1.25 -20.60 9.07
CA GLY A 23 -1.56 -21.89 8.45
C GLY A 23 -3.00 -21.89 7.94
N SER A 24 -3.61 -23.07 7.87
CA SER A 24 -4.98 -23.23 7.37
C SER A 24 -6.05 -22.56 8.24
N SER A 25 -5.82 -22.45 9.55
CA SER A 25 -6.74 -21.75 10.45
C SER A 25 -6.45 -20.25 10.47
N MET A 26 -7.44 -19.45 10.13
CA MET A 26 -7.32 -17.99 10.10
C MET A 26 -7.03 -17.42 11.49
N LYS A 27 -6.10 -16.46 11.55
CA LYS A 27 -5.74 -15.68 12.75
C LYS A 27 -5.72 -14.17 12.52
N SER A 28 -6.00 -13.73 11.29
CA SER A 28 -6.07 -12.31 10.94
C SER A 28 -7.32 -11.67 11.55
N VAL A 29 -7.22 -10.39 11.86
CA VAL A 29 -8.26 -9.59 12.52
C VAL A 29 -8.87 -8.52 11.59
N GLY A 30 -8.39 -8.45 10.36
CA GLY A 30 -8.86 -7.55 9.31
C GLY A 30 -7.99 -7.68 8.06
N GLU A 31 -8.21 -6.81 7.08
CA GLU A 31 -7.44 -6.77 5.84
C GLU A 31 -7.40 -5.38 5.21
N VAL A 32 -6.44 -5.19 4.32
CA VAL A 32 -6.34 -3.99 3.49
C VAL A 32 -6.37 -4.36 2.03
N MET A 33 -6.82 -3.42 1.21
CA MET A 33 -6.77 -3.53 -0.24
C MET A 33 -6.09 -2.29 -0.82
N ALA A 34 -5.08 -2.52 -1.66
CA ALA A 34 -4.42 -1.46 -2.40
C ALA A 34 -4.48 -1.72 -3.90
N ILE A 35 -4.57 -0.63 -4.66
CA ILE A 35 -4.66 -0.66 -6.12
C ILE A 35 -3.46 0.12 -6.69
N GLY A 36 -2.83 -0.43 -7.71
CA GLY A 36 -1.75 0.21 -8.47
C GLY A 36 -1.73 -0.33 -9.90
N ARG A 37 -1.03 0.31 -10.85
CA ARG A 37 -0.99 -0.20 -12.23
C ARG A 37 0.09 -1.25 -12.48
N ASN A 38 0.91 -1.53 -11.47
CA ASN A 38 1.81 -2.65 -11.42
C ASN A 38 1.80 -3.28 -10.02
N PHE A 39 2.35 -4.48 -9.90
CA PHE A 39 2.36 -5.22 -8.64
C PHE A 39 3.20 -4.51 -7.58
N GLU A 40 4.37 -4.00 -7.94
CA GLU A 40 5.28 -3.32 -7.01
C GLU A 40 4.58 -2.14 -6.31
N GLU A 41 3.87 -1.31 -7.08
CA GLU A 41 3.08 -0.18 -6.61
C GLU A 41 1.96 -0.60 -5.66
N ALA A 42 1.13 -1.56 -6.08
CA ALA A 42 0.01 -2.05 -5.28
C ALA A 42 0.51 -2.73 -3.99
N PHE A 43 1.56 -3.55 -4.08
CA PHE A 43 2.13 -4.28 -2.96
C PHE A 43 2.72 -3.36 -1.90
N GLN A 44 3.52 -2.35 -2.29
CA GLN A 44 4.08 -1.39 -1.32
C GLN A 44 3.01 -0.49 -0.69
N LYS A 45 1.95 -0.12 -1.44
CA LYS A 45 0.79 0.59 -0.86
C LYS A 45 0.08 -0.28 0.18
N ALA A 46 -0.17 -1.55 -0.13
CA ALA A 46 -0.82 -2.48 0.79
C ALA A 46 -0.01 -2.66 2.08
N LEU A 47 1.31 -2.85 1.99
CA LEU A 47 2.17 -2.98 3.18
C LEU A 47 2.06 -1.78 4.13
N ARG A 48 2.05 -0.55 3.59
CA ARG A 48 1.85 0.67 4.39
C ARG A 48 0.47 0.79 5.03
N MET A 49 -0.55 0.22 4.39
CA MET A 49 -1.92 0.25 4.88
C MET A 49 -2.10 -0.71 6.08
N VAL A 50 -1.31 -1.78 6.17
CA VAL A 50 -1.41 -2.78 7.25
C VAL A 50 -0.97 -2.23 8.61
N ASP A 51 0.07 -1.39 8.65
CA ASP A 51 0.64 -0.90 9.90
C ASP A 51 1.30 0.48 9.69
N ASN A 52 1.07 1.42 10.61
CA ASN A 52 1.64 2.77 10.51
C ASN A 52 3.16 2.81 10.71
N THR A 53 3.75 1.74 11.28
CA THR A 53 5.20 1.60 11.42
C THR A 53 5.87 1.10 10.14
N VAL A 54 5.11 0.56 9.19
CA VAL A 54 5.63 0.00 7.94
C VAL A 54 5.61 1.06 6.83
N THR A 55 6.76 1.33 6.23
CA THR A 55 6.91 2.35 5.16
C THR A 55 6.88 1.76 3.74
N GLY A 56 6.95 0.44 3.62
CA GLY A 56 6.93 -0.32 2.37
C GLY A 56 7.55 -1.71 2.55
N PHE A 57 8.12 -2.25 1.48
CA PHE A 57 8.87 -3.51 1.53
C PHE A 57 10.30 -3.25 1.99
N ASP A 58 10.47 -3.05 3.29
CA ASP A 58 11.74 -2.65 3.92
C ASP A 58 12.54 -3.88 4.40
N PRO A 59 13.80 -4.06 3.93
CA PRO A 59 14.66 -5.18 4.30
C PRO A 59 15.26 -5.10 5.72
N TYR A 60 15.11 -3.98 6.43
CA TYR A 60 15.71 -3.77 7.76
C TYR A 60 14.76 -4.02 8.92
N ILE A 61 13.46 -4.23 8.65
CA ILE A 61 12.44 -4.52 9.67
C ILE A 61 12.67 -5.88 10.35
N GLN A 62 13.20 -6.86 9.61
CA GLN A 62 13.49 -8.20 10.10
C GLN A 62 14.89 -8.64 9.68
N GLN A 63 15.43 -9.63 10.36
CA GLN A 63 16.65 -10.31 9.94
C GLN A 63 16.31 -11.53 9.08
N VAL A 64 17.30 -12.00 8.32
CA VAL A 64 17.17 -13.25 7.56
C VAL A 64 16.92 -14.39 8.53
N ASN A 65 15.82 -15.11 8.34
CA ASN A 65 15.46 -16.27 9.13
C ASN A 65 14.90 -17.35 8.21
N LYS A 66 15.67 -18.44 8.02
CA LYS A 66 15.30 -19.54 7.14
C LYS A 66 14.06 -20.31 7.62
N ASP A 67 13.86 -20.36 8.94
CA ASP A 67 12.71 -21.04 9.54
C ASP A 67 11.44 -20.26 9.20
N GLU A 68 11.43 -18.93 9.33
CA GLU A 68 10.27 -18.10 8.94
C GLU A 68 10.02 -18.02 7.43
N LEU A 69 11.07 -18.26 6.61
CA LEU A 69 10.90 -18.45 5.17
C LEU A 69 10.21 -19.77 4.85
N THR A 70 10.36 -20.80 5.67
CA THR A 70 9.77 -22.14 5.41
C THR A 70 8.41 -22.28 6.12
N GLU A 71 8.35 -21.87 7.38
CA GLU A 71 7.16 -21.82 8.23
C GLU A 71 6.63 -20.38 8.28
N PRO A 72 5.55 -20.07 7.55
CA PRO A 72 5.13 -18.68 7.38
C PRO A 72 4.64 -18.05 8.68
N THR A 73 4.99 -16.78 8.88
CA THR A 73 4.52 -15.89 9.96
C THR A 73 3.88 -14.63 9.37
N ASP A 74 3.26 -13.79 10.22
CA ASP A 74 2.76 -12.47 9.84
C ASP A 74 3.88 -11.50 9.40
N LYS A 75 5.14 -11.82 9.72
CA LYS A 75 6.32 -11.02 9.38
C LYS A 75 7.12 -11.56 8.19
N ARG A 76 6.71 -12.70 7.61
CA ARG A 76 7.38 -13.32 6.46
C ARG A 76 7.69 -12.38 5.29
N PRO A 77 6.84 -11.40 4.91
CA PRO A 77 7.19 -10.43 3.87
C PRO A 77 8.49 -9.67 4.17
N PHE A 78 8.75 -9.29 5.42
CA PHE A 78 9.96 -8.56 5.80
C PHE A 78 11.18 -9.48 5.90
N VAL A 79 10.97 -10.75 6.28
CA VAL A 79 12.03 -11.77 6.22
C VAL A 79 12.44 -12.04 4.76
N LEU A 80 11.48 -12.05 3.82
CA LEU A 80 11.75 -12.12 2.38
C LEU A 80 12.55 -10.90 1.88
N ALA A 81 12.18 -9.70 2.31
CA ALA A 81 12.91 -8.47 1.98
C ALA A 81 14.37 -8.55 2.45
N ALA A 82 14.59 -8.97 3.70
CA ALA A 82 15.92 -9.19 4.26
C ALA A 82 16.71 -10.26 3.50
N ALA A 83 16.08 -11.38 3.11
CA ALA A 83 16.75 -12.45 2.38
C ALA A 83 17.17 -12.02 0.97
N LEU A 84 16.30 -11.28 0.26
CA LEU A 84 16.63 -10.68 -1.03
C LEU A 84 17.79 -9.67 -0.91
N LYS A 85 17.79 -8.86 0.17
CA LYS A 85 18.88 -7.93 0.48
C LYS A 85 20.19 -8.64 0.80
N ALA A 86 20.11 -9.85 1.36
CA ALA A 86 21.24 -10.75 1.59
C ALA A 86 21.62 -11.59 0.35
N ASN A 87 21.13 -11.24 -0.85
CA ASN A 87 21.43 -11.88 -2.13
C ASN A 87 20.96 -13.33 -2.28
N TYR A 88 19.91 -13.74 -1.57
CA TYR A 88 19.25 -15.03 -1.87
C TYR A 88 18.69 -15.01 -3.29
N THR A 89 18.84 -16.11 -4.00
CA THR A 89 18.28 -16.25 -5.35
C THR A 89 16.77 -16.47 -5.31
N VAL A 90 16.09 -16.11 -6.39
CA VAL A 90 14.64 -16.35 -6.53
C VAL A 90 14.31 -17.84 -6.47
N ASP A 91 15.17 -18.71 -7.00
CA ASP A 91 14.98 -20.16 -6.96
C ASP A 91 15.09 -20.73 -5.54
N GLU A 92 16.06 -20.26 -4.76
CA GLU A 92 16.19 -20.64 -3.34
C GLU A 92 14.97 -20.20 -2.54
N LEU A 93 14.54 -18.94 -2.71
CA LEU A 93 13.35 -18.42 -2.03
C LEU A 93 12.07 -19.13 -2.46
N HIS A 94 11.92 -19.47 -3.74
CA HIS A 94 10.80 -20.28 -4.21
C HIS A 94 10.82 -21.67 -3.58
N SER A 95 11.98 -22.31 -3.50
CA SER A 95 12.11 -23.63 -2.89
C SER A 95 11.70 -23.63 -1.41
N LEU A 96 12.09 -22.60 -0.66
CA LEU A 96 11.72 -22.45 0.75
C LEU A 96 10.26 -22.07 0.94
N THR A 97 9.78 -21.12 0.15
CA THR A 97 8.51 -20.45 0.45
C THR A 97 7.30 -20.98 -0.31
N LYS A 98 7.56 -21.62 -1.45
CA LYS A 98 6.60 -21.99 -2.50
C LYS A 98 5.85 -20.81 -3.13
N ILE A 99 6.24 -19.57 -2.82
CA ILE A 99 5.71 -18.37 -3.49
C ILE A 99 6.19 -18.39 -4.94
N ASP A 100 5.28 -18.14 -5.87
CA ASP A 100 5.61 -18.18 -7.29
C ASP A 100 6.77 -17.22 -7.64
N ARG A 101 7.64 -17.67 -8.56
CA ARG A 101 8.83 -16.93 -8.98
C ARG A 101 8.49 -15.57 -9.54
N TRP A 102 7.32 -15.39 -10.14
CA TRP A 102 6.86 -14.11 -10.66
C TRP A 102 6.79 -13.07 -9.54
N PHE A 103 6.14 -13.38 -8.41
CA PHE A 103 6.06 -12.47 -7.27
C PHE A 103 7.43 -12.23 -6.63
N LEU A 104 8.26 -13.26 -6.52
CA LEU A 104 9.60 -13.13 -5.96
C LEU A 104 10.52 -12.25 -6.82
N ASN A 105 10.44 -12.36 -8.16
CA ASN A 105 11.14 -11.44 -9.06
C ASN A 105 10.64 -10.00 -8.89
N LYS A 106 9.34 -9.81 -8.72
CA LYS A 106 8.77 -8.48 -8.46
C LYS A 106 9.22 -7.87 -7.14
N MET A 107 9.30 -8.69 -6.08
CA MET A 107 9.88 -8.27 -4.80
C MET A 107 11.38 -7.99 -4.92
N LYS A 108 12.11 -8.78 -5.72
CA LYS A 108 13.52 -8.55 -6.02
C LYS A 108 13.75 -7.20 -6.71
N ASN A 109 12.92 -6.83 -7.69
CA ASN A 109 12.99 -5.51 -8.34
C ASN A 109 12.97 -4.37 -7.30
N ILE A 110 12.07 -4.46 -6.31
CA ILE A 110 11.96 -3.46 -5.24
C ILE A 110 13.27 -3.39 -4.45
N ILE A 111 13.84 -4.53 -4.06
CA ILE A 111 15.09 -4.57 -3.28
C ILE A 111 16.30 -4.12 -4.10
N ASP A 112 16.37 -4.49 -5.38
CA ASP A 112 17.42 -4.03 -6.29
C ASP A 112 17.41 -2.49 -6.39
N PHE A 113 16.23 -1.90 -6.58
CA PHE A 113 16.07 -0.45 -6.63
C PHE A 113 16.35 0.21 -5.27
N TYR A 114 15.96 -0.43 -4.16
CA TYR A 114 16.33 0.02 -2.81
C TYR A 114 17.86 0.13 -2.68
N ASN A 115 18.60 -0.87 -3.15
CA ASN A 115 20.07 -0.87 -3.13
C ASN A 115 20.66 0.25 -3.99
N GLU A 116 20.05 0.57 -5.12
CA GLU A 116 20.46 1.69 -5.97
C GLU A 116 20.27 3.04 -5.28
N MET A 117 19.12 3.24 -4.63
CA MET A 117 18.86 4.47 -3.87
C MET A 117 19.85 4.67 -2.73
N GLU A 118 20.16 3.61 -1.98
CA GLU A 118 21.16 3.67 -0.91
C GLU A 118 22.56 4.04 -1.41
N LYS A 119 22.94 3.54 -2.59
CA LYS A 119 24.21 3.89 -3.24
C LYS A 119 24.23 5.34 -3.71
N SER A 120 23.11 5.84 -4.23
CA SER A 120 22.96 7.24 -4.65
C SER A 120 22.97 8.23 -3.48
N GLY A 121 22.54 7.80 -2.29
CA GLY A 121 22.49 8.65 -1.10
C GLY A 121 21.61 9.89 -1.31
N SER A 122 22.04 11.05 -0.82
CA SER A 122 21.29 12.31 -0.92
C SER A 122 21.17 12.89 -2.34
N SER A 123 21.83 12.29 -3.33
CA SER A 123 21.91 12.81 -4.71
C SER A 123 20.95 12.09 -5.65
N LEU A 124 19.73 11.79 -5.20
CA LEU A 124 18.73 11.09 -6.01
C LEU A 124 18.26 11.99 -7.16
N THR A 125 18.43 11.53 -8.40
CA THR A 125 17.96 12.26 -9.58
C THR A 125 16.43 12.24 -9.68
N ASP A 126 15.84 13.23 -10.35
CA ASP A 126 14.39 13.27 -10.58
C ASP A 126 13.86 12.04 -11.33
N LYS A 127 14.69 11.47 -12.21
CA LYS A 127 14.38 10.22 -12.91
C LYS A 127 14.28 9.04 -11.94
N GLN A 128 15.26 8.89 -11.05
CA GLN A 128 15.23 7.86 -10.01
C GLN A 128 14.08 8.09 -9.04
N LEU A 129 13.79 9.35 -8.67
CA LEU A 129 12.65 9.69 -7.84
C LEU A 129 11.33 9.26 -8.52
N TRP A 130 11.17 9.55 -9.81
CA TRP A 130 10.02 9.13 -10.60
C TRP A 130 9.86 7.61 -10.65
N GLU A 131 10.94 6.87 -10.91
CA GLU A 131 10.97 5.41 -10.93
C GLU A 131 10.60 4.82 -9.55
N ALA A 132 11.14 5.38 -8.47
CA ALA A 132 10.79 5.00 -7.09
C ALA A 132 9.28 5.13 -6.85
N LYS A 133 8.69 6.27 -7.23
CA LYS A 133 7.25 6.50 -7.05
C LYS A 133 6.40 5.54 -7.87
N ARG A 134 6.81 5.21 -9.10
CA ARG A 134 6.13 4.23 -9.97
C ARG A 134 6.19 2.80 -9.46
N MET A 135 7.20 2.46 -8.65
CA MET A 135 7.31 1.19 -7.94
C MET A 135 6.59 1.20 -6.58
N GLY A 136 5.97 2.32 -6.19
CA GLY A 136 5.19 2.44 -4.95
C GLY A 136 5.99 2.83 -3.71
N PHE A 137 7.24 3.28 -3.83
CA PHE A 137 8.02 3.74 -2.68
C PHE A 137 7.37 4.97 -2.03
N SER A 138 7.29 4.98 -0.70
CA SER A 138 6.83 6.16 0.03
C SER A 138 7.92 7.22 0.14
N ASP A 139 7.54 8.48 0.34
CA ASP A 139 8.52 9.56 0.53
C ASP A 139 9.39 9.26 1.76
N LYS A 140 8.81 8.64 2.81
CA LYS A 140 9.51 8.19 4.01
C LYS A 140 10.52 7.07 3.74
N GLN A 141 10.15 6.04 2.98
CA GLN A 141 11.06 4.93 2.63
C GLN A 141 12.22 5.40 1.75
N ILE A 142 11.99 6.33 0.82
CA ILE A 142 13.05 6.96 0.02
C ILE A 142 13.97 7.76 0.94
N ALA A 143 13.41 8.54 1.87
CA ALA A 143 14.19 9.34 2.82
C ALA A 143 15.08 8.47 3.72
N GLU A 144 14.56 7.34 4.21
CA GLU A 144 15.31 6.34 4.98
C GLU A 144 16.48 5.75 4.17
N ALA A 145 16.24 5.34 2.92
CA ALA A 145 17.28 4.78 2.04
C ALA A 145 18.38 5.80 1.68
N THR A 146 18.00 7.05 1.46
CA THR A 146 18.89 8.13 1.00
C THR A 146 19.51 8.96 2.13
N LYS A 147 19.13 8.67 3.38
CA LYS A 147 19.55 9.39 4.60
C LYS A 147 19.23 10.88 4.59
N VAL A 148 18.09 11.26 4.02
CA VAL A 148 17.55 12.62 4.05
C VAL A 148 16.23 12.65 4.84
N THR A 149 15.61 13.81 4.96
CA THR A 149 14.29 13.92 5.63
C THR A 149 13.16 13.62 4.66
N GLU A 150 12.05 13.06 5.16
CA GLU A 150 10.83 12.84 4.36
C GLU A 150 10.34 14.14 3.71
N LEU A 151 10.46 15.26 4.44
CA LEU A 151 10.08 16.58 3.94
C LEU A 151 10.94 16.99 2.74
N ALA A 152 12.24 16.73 2.76
CA ALA A 152 13.13 17.05 1.63
C ALA A 152 12.74 16.25 0.38
N VAL A 153 12.49 14.94 0.51
CA VAL A 153 12.00 14.10 -0.61
C VAL A 153 10.68 14.64 -1.14
N ARG A 154 9.73 14.99 -0.25
CA ARG A 154 8.43 15.53 -0.64
C ARG A 154 8.55 16.87 -1.37
N SER A 155 9.44 17.76 -0.93
CA SER A 155 9.68 19.06 -1.56
C SER A 155 10.28 18.87 -2.96
N GLN A 156 11.39 18.13 -3.08
CA GLN A 156 12.01 17.82 -4.38
C GLN A 156 10.97 17.22 -5.34
N ARG A 157 10.21 16.22 -4.85
CA ARG A 157 9.18 15.57 -5.65
C ARG A 157 8.13 16.54 -6.21
N LYS A 158 7.69 17.50 -5.39
CA LYS A 158 6.71 18.51 -5.82
C LYS A 158 7.31 19.54 -6.77
N GLU A 159 8.53 20.00 -6.50
CA GLU A 159 9.26 20.96 -7.34
C GLU A 159 9.53 20.39 -8.74
N SER A 160 9.83 19.10 -8.82
CA SER A 160 10.03 18.38 -10.09
C SER A 160 8.72 17.93 -10.78
N GLY A 161 7.55 18.33 -10.25
CA GLY A 161 6.25 17.96 -10.85
C GLY A 161 5.87 16.48 -10.73
N ILE A 162 6.55 15.71 -9.87
CA ILE A 162 6.33 14.27 -9.68
C ILE A 162 5.12 14.05 -8.77
N LEU A 163 3.93 14.10 -9.36
CA LEU A 163 2.65 13.94 -8.66
C LEU A 163 1.93 12.67 -9.15
N PRO A 164 1.17 11.98 -8.28
CA PRO A 164 0.32 10.89 -8.72
C PRO A 164 -0.86 11.45 -9.50
N SER A 165 -1.42 10.64 -10.39
CA SER A 165 -2.70 10.90 -11.04
C SER A 165 -3.83 10.12 -10.38
N VAL A 166 -5.05 10.65 -10.47
CA VAL A 166 -6.29 10.01 -10.04
C VAL A 166 -6.88 9.21 -11.20
N LYS A 167 -7.11 7.91 -10.98
CA LYS A 167 -7.71 7.00 -11.95
C LYS A 167 -9.02 6.40 -11.45
N GLN A 168 -9.97 6.19 -12.35
CA GLN A 168 -11.27 5.59 -12.08
C GLN A 168 -11.22 4.05 -12.19
N ILE A 169 -12.11 3.41 -11.44
CA ILE A 169 -12.41 1.99 -11.55
C ILE A 169 -13.74 1.88 -12.28
N ASP A 170 -13.70 1.31 -13.48
CA ASP A 170 -14.81 1.32 -14.44
C ASP A 170 -15.35 -0.09 -14.78
N THR A 171 -14.72 -1.14 -14.26
CA THR A 171 -14.96 -2.57 -14.56
C THR A 171 -14.63 -3.03 -15.99
N VAL A 172 -14.41 -2.11 -16.94
CA VAL A 172 -14.27 -2.38 -18.38
C VAL A 172 -12.94 -1.90 -18.98
N ALA A 173 -11.99 -1.48 -18.13
CA ALA A 173 -10.63 -1.08 -18.54
C ALA A 173 -10.61 0.01 -19.63
N GLY A 174 -11.48 1.01 -19.48
CA GLY A 174 -11.58 2.18 -20.36
C GLY A 174 -12.43 1.99 -21.61
N GLU A 175 -13.12 0.85 -21.78
CA GLU A 175 -14.00 0.64 -22.94
C GLU A 175 -15.19 1.60 -22.95
N TRP A 176 -15.76 1.86 -21.76
CA TRP A 176 -16.89 2.77 -21.57
C TRP A 176 -16.60 3.78 -20.45
N PRO A 177 -17.11 5.03 -20.56
CA PRO A 177 -16.97 6.00 -19.49
C PRO A 177 -17.56 5.48 -18.18
N ALA A 178 -16.81 5.61 -17.07
CA ALA A 178 -17.29 5.21 -15.76
C ALA A 178 -18.41 6.14 -15.29
N ALA A 179 -19.56 5.57 -14.94
CA ALA A 179 -20.62 6.31 -14.25
C ALA A 179 -20.31 6.52 -12.76
N THR A 180 -19.40 5.71 -12.19
CA THR A 180 -19.04 5.67 -10.78
C THR A 180 -17.73 6.41 -10.50
N ASN A 181 -17.69 7.19 -9.43
CA ASN A 181 -16.47 7.87 -8.97
C ASN A 181 -15.71 7.01 -7.95
N TYR A 182 -15.35 5.78 -8.33
CA TYR A 182 -14.49 4.95 -7.49
C TYR A 182 -13.04 5.09 -7.95
N LEU A 183 -12.16 5.59 -7.07
CA LEU A 183 -10.89 6.19 -7.47
C LEU A 183 -9.67 5.54 -6.80
N TYR A 184 -8.54 5.57 -7.49
CA TYR A 184 -7.23 5.26 -6.89
C TYR A 184 -6.14 6.19 -7.43
N LEU A 185 -5.10 6.40 -6.61
CA LEU A 185 -3.91 7.15 -6.99
C LEU A 185 -2.83 6.23 -7.55
N THR A 186 -2.20 6.65 -8.65
CA THR A 186 -1.06 5.97 -9.27
C THR A 186 -0.05 6.94 -9.88
N TYR A 187 1.23 6.59 -9.86
CA TYR A 187 2.28 7.30 -10.59
C TYR A 187 2.49 6.76 -12.02
N ASN A 188 1.79 5.69 -12.38
CA ASN A 188 1.89 5.04 -13.69
C ASN A 188 0.83 5.58 -14.67
N ALA A 189 0.58 6.89 -14.62
CA ALA A 189 -0.41 7.59 -15.41
C ALA A 189 0.11 8.95 -15.86
N GLN A 190 -0.48 9.49 -16.92
CA GLN A 190 -0.11 10.78 -17.50
C GLN A 190 -1.13 11.88 -17.19
N GLU A 191 -2.36 11.52 -16.84
CA GLU A 191 -3.46 12.45 -16.60
C GLU A 191 -4.44 11.91 -15.56
N ASN A 192 -5.27 12.80 -15.01
CA ASN A 192 -6.36 12.45 -14.11
C ASN A 192 -7.62 12.11 -14.91
N ASP A 193 -8.40 11.12 -14.46
CA ASP A 193 -9.67 10.77 -15.10
C ASP A 193 -10.82 11.72 -14.70
N ILE A 194 -10.58 12.59 -13.69
CA ILE A 194 -11.57 13.52 -13.17
C ILE A 194 -10.99 14.92 -12.96
N GLU A 195 -11.89 15.91 -12.87
CA GLU A 195 -11.55 17.29 -12.52
C GLU A 195 -11.61 17.55 -11.00
N PHE A 196 -10.96 18.63 -10.56
CA PHE A 196 -10.87 19.03 -9.15
C PHE A 196 -11.44 20.44 -8.89
N PRO A 197 -12.77 20.63 -8.98
CA PRO A 197 -13.39 21.96 -8.82
C PRO A 197 -13.34 22.51 -7.37
N GLY A 198 -12.91 21.70 -6.39
CA GLY A 198 -12.89 22.08 -4.98
C GLY A 198 -14.27 22.04 -4.32
N GLY A 199 -14.36 22.51 -3.08
CA GLY A 199 -15.63 22.58 -2.32
C GLY A 199 -16.08 21.27 -1.65
N TYR A 200 -15.29 20.21 -1.74
CA TYR A 200 -15.59 18.91 -1.11
C TYR A 200 -15.16 18.88 0.36
N THR A 201 -15.92 18.13 1.17
CA THR A 201 -15.55 17.78 2.55
C THR A 201 -14.95 16.37 2.57
N ILE A 202 -13.71 16.24 3.08
CA ILE A 202 -13.05 14.93 3.21
C ILE A 202 -13.49 14.26 4.50
N VAL A 203 -13.92 13.01 4.40
CA VAL A 203 -14.10 12.08 5.52
C VAL A 203 -13.00 11.02 5.43
N VAL A 204 -12.20 10.91 6.50
CA VAL A 204 -11.11 9.93 6.57
C VAL A 204 -11.60 8.71 7.33
N GLY A 205 -11.52 7.54 6.70
CA GLY A 205 -11.96 6.28 7.27
C GLY A 205 -11.07 5.74 8.37
N SER A 206 -11.54 4.66 9.00
CA SER A 206 -10.81 3.97 10.07
C SER A 206 -9.59 3.19 9.59
N GLY A 207 -9.51 2.91 8.28
CA GLY A 207 -8.48 2.04 7.72
C GLY A 207 -8.70 0.59 8.15
N VAL A 208 -7.59 -0.14 8.30
CA VAL A 208 -7.62 -1.56 8.61
C VAL A 208 -8.19 -1.84 10.01
N TYR A 209 -9.13 -2.78 10.07
CA TYR A 209 -9.62 -3.28 11.35
C TYR A 209 -8.52 -4.00 12.14
N ARG A 210 -8.54 -3.77 13.45
CA ARG A 210 -7.62 -4.36 14.42
C ARG A 210 -8.30 -4.46 15.78
N ILE A 211 -7.71 -5.18 16.73
CA ILE A 211 -8.33 -5.31 18.05
C ILE A 211 -8.38 -3.93 18.73
N GLY A 212 -9.59 -3.45 19.02
CA GLY A 212 -9.86 -2.11 19.56
C GLY A 212 -10.16 -1.03 18.52
N SER A 213 -10.17 -1.37 17.23
CA SER A 213 -10.69 -0.51 16.17
C SER A 213 -11.35 -1.36 15.08
N SER A 214 -12.69 -1.42 15.11
CA SER A 214 -13.49 -2.25 14.23
C SER A 214 -14.62 -1.45 13.57
N VAL A 215 -15.73 -2.12 13.26
CA VAL A 215 -16.85 -1.60 12.48
C VAL A 215 -17.52 -0.37 13.08
N GLU A 216 -17.41 -0.17 14.39
CA GLU A 216 -17.94 1.02 15.06
C GLU A 216 -17.39 2.34 14.48
N PHE A 217 -16.13 2.37 14.05
CA PHE A 217 -15.54 3.55 13.44
C PHE A 217 -15.98 3.75 11.99
N ASP A 218 -16.24 2.65 11.28
CA ASP A 218 -16.84 2.71 9.94
C ASP A 218 -18.27 3.24 10.02
N TRP A 219 -19.04 2.80 11.01
CA TRP A 219 -20.40 3.28 11.26
C TRP A 219 -20.43 4.80 11.51
N CYS A 220 -19.49 5.32 12.30
CA CYS A 220 -19.34 6.76 12.50
C CYS A 220 -19.02 7.51 11.19
N ALA A 221 -18.13 6.97 10.35
CA ALA A 221 -17.77 7.58 9.07
C ALA A 221 -18.97 7.59 8.09
N VAL A 222 -19.69 6.48 7.99
CA VAL A 222 -20.91 6.37 7.17
C VAL A 222 -22.01 7.31 7.68
N GLY A 223 -22.18 7.41 9.00
CA GLY A 223 -23.11 8.38 9.61
C GLY A 223 -22.76 9.82 9.23
N CYS A 224 -21.47 10.18 9.31
CA CYS A 224 -20.99 11.51 8.89
C CYS A 224 -21.26 11.78 7.40
N LEU A 225 -20.97 10.81 6.50
CA LEU A 225 -21.23 10.94 5.06
C LEU A 225 -22.72 11.17 4.78
N ARG A 226 -23.61 10.41 5.44
CA ARG A 226 -25.06 10.56 5.30
C ARG A 226 -25.55 11.93 5.74
N GLU A 227 -25.06 12.44 6.87
CA GLU A 227 -25.44 13.77 7.33
C GLU A 227 -24.88 14.89 6.45
N LEU A 228 -23.65 14.76 5.94
CA LEU A 228 -23.11 15.71 4.97
C LEU A 228 -23.93 15.75 3.68
N ARG A 229 -24.37 14.58 3.19
CA ARG A 229 -25.29 14.46 2.06
C ARG A 229 -26.64 15.13 2.34
N ASN A 230 -27.22 14.91 3.52
CA ASN A 230 -28.47 15.59 3.95
C ASN A 230 -28.32 17.11 3.98
N LEU A 231 -27.13 17.61 4.34
CA LEU A 231 -26.79 19.04 4.34
C LEU A 231 -26.42 19.59 2.96
N GLY A 232 -26.51 18.77 1.90
CA GLY A 232 -26.15 19.17 0.53
C GLY A 232 -24.65 19.46 0.35
N LYS A 233 -23.78 18.89 1.19
CA LYS A 233 -22.32 19.08 1.10
C LYS A 233 -21.70 17.92 0.32
N PRO A 234 -20.94 18.19 -0.76
CA PRO A 234 -20.25 17.15 -1.49
C PRO A 234 -19.10 16.57 -0.67
N THR A 235 -18.88 15.28 -0.77
CA THR A 235 -18.03 14.47 0.10
C THR A 235 -16.95 13.72 -0.66
N ILE A 236 -15.78 13.56 -0.05
CA ILE A 236 -14.75 12.63 -0.49
C ILE A 236 -14.47 11.63 0.65
N MET A 237 -14.60 10.34 0.39
CA MET A 237 -14.24 9.30 1.35
C MET A 237 -12.84 8.74 1.06
N ILE A 238 -11.98 8.73 2.08
CA ILE A 238 -10.64 8.13 1.97
C ILE A 238 -10.55 6.95 2.93
N ASN A 239 -10.65 5.73 2.39
CA ASN A 239 -10.47 4.50 3.13
C ASN A 239 -9.87 3.40 2.24
N TYR A 240 -9.38 2.33 2.87
CA TYR A 240 -8.68 1.23 2.18
C TYR A 240 -8.98 -0.15 2.78
N ASN A 241 -10.00 -0.25 3.61
CA ASN A 241 -10.48 -1.52 4.15
C ASN A 241 -11.62 -2.06 3.24
N PRO A 242 -11.41 -3.17 2.52
CA PRO A 242 -12.38 -3.68 1.55
C PRO A 242 -13.63 -4.28 2.19
N GLU A 243 -13.66 -4.51 3.51
CA GLU A 243 -14.79 -5.12 4.21
C GLU A 243 -15.90 -4.10 4.54
N THR A 244 -15.67 -2.81 4.27
CA THR A 244 -16.44 -1.72 4.90
C THR A 244 -17.46 -1.08 3.97
N VAL A 245 -18.58 -0.64 4.56
CA VAL A 245 -19.62 0.09 3.81
C VAL A 245 -19.10 1.44 3.34
N SER A 246 -18.21 2.08 4.10
CA SER A 246 -17.64 3.37 3.66
C SER A 246 -16.81 3.30 2.38
N THR A 247 -16.36 2.11 1.96
CA THR A 247 -15.68 1.91 0.67
C THR A 247 -16.61 1.54 -0.47
N ASP A 248 -17.92 1.47 -0.23
CA ASP A 248 -18.92 1.39 -1.29
C ASP A 248 -19.04 2.75 -1.99
N TYR A 249 -19.03 2.72 -3.33
CA TYR A 249 -19.00 3.93 -4.15
C TYR A 249 -20.33 4.71 -4.10
N ASP A 250 -21.40 4.12 -3.56
CA ASP A 250 -22.70 4.75 -3.38
C ASP A 250 -22.79 5.64 -2.11
N MET A 251 -21.82 5.52 -1.19
CA MET A 251 -21.83 6.22 0.11
C MET A 251 -21.32 7.67 0.05
N CYS A 252 -20.54 8.04 -0.97
CA CYS A 252 -19.94 9.36 -1.11
C CYS A 252 -19.96 9.83 -2.57
N ASP A 253 -19.59 11.08 -2.82
CA ASP A 253 -19.50 11.59 -4.20
C ASP A 253 -18.20 11.16 -4.89
N ARG A 254 -17.14 10.87 -4.11
CA ARG A 254 -15.78 10.54 -4.52
C ARG A 254 -15.00 9.74 -3.48
#